data_AF-A0A0L6X2K3-F1
#
_entry.id   AF-A0A0L6X2K3-F1
#
_cell.length_a   1.000
_cell.length_b   1.000
_cell.length_c   1.000
_cell.angle_alpha   90.00
_cell.angle_beta   90.00
_cell.angle_gamma   90.00
#
_symmetry.space_group_name_H-M   'P 1'
#
loop_
_entity.id
_entity.type
_entity.pdbx_description
1 polymer ?
#
loop_
_entity_poly.entity_id
_entity_poly.type
_entity_poly.pdbx_seq_one_letter_code
_entity_poly.pdbx_strand_id
1 'polypeptide(L)'
;MPEPQQVWNVIPENRLLQEETDYDVEELERRVDENKARFNGEQLGAFNEVMNSVANKLGKMIFIHSAGGCGKTFVCNTLASAVWSNRYVALCVASSGIAALLLEGGRTAHLRFTIPIPALDTSIANIKRRTQLSQLLLQTKGVIWDEVPMQHNNAIDSMD
;
A
#
# COMPACT_ATOMS: atom_id res chain seq x y z
N MET A 1 37.95 -14.39 -23.79
CA MET A 1 37.94 -13.36 -22.72
C MET A 1 36.69 -13.63 -21.89
N PRO A 2 36.77 -13.98 -20.60
CA PRO A 2 35.56 -14.19 -19.81
C PRO A 2 34.95 -12.82 -19.48
N GLU A 3 33.66 -12.67 -19.77
CA GLU A 3 32.87 -11.50 -19.37
C GLU A 3 32.82 -11.38 -17.84
N PRO A 4 32.86 -10.16 -17.26
CA PRO A 4 32.70 -10.00 -15.84
C PRO A 4 31.24 -10.28 -15.45
N GLN A 5 31.05 -11.33 -14.65
CA GLN A 5 29.80 -11.60 -13.94
C GLN A 5 29.44 -10.37 -13.10
N GLN A 6 28.34 -9.69 -13.46
CA GLN A 6 27.77 -8.62 -12.64
C GLN A 6 27.27 -9.24 -11.32
N VAL A 7 28.09 -9.12 -10.28
CA VAL A 7 27.67 -9.34 -8.90
C VAL A 7 26.54 -8.35 -8.61
N TRP A 8 25.34 -8.86 -8.37
CA TRP A 8 24.18 -8.05 -8.02
C TRP A 8 24.48 -7.29 -6.73
N ASN A 9 24.80 -6.00 -6.87
CA ASN A 9 25.00 -5.08 -5.75
C ASN A 9 23.77 -5.07 -4.84
N VAL A 10 23.85 -5.83 -3.76
CA VAL A 10 22.93 -5.80 -2.63
C VAL A 10 22.99 -4.39 -2.05
N ILE A 11 21.88 -3.64 -2.11
CA ILE A 11 21.77 -2.39 -1.34
C ILE A 11 21.76 -2.82 0.13
N PRO A 12 22.70 -2.38 0.97
CA PRO A 12 22.68 -2.69 2.39
C PRO A 12 21.38 -2.17 3.01
N GLU A 13 20.68 -3.04 3.74
CA GLU A 13 19.43 -2.82 4.49
C GLU A 13 18.46 -1.76 3.91
N ASN A 14 17.50 -2.23 3.11
CA ASN A 14 16.39 -1.39 2.70
C ASN A 14 15.41 -1.18 3.87
N ARG A 15 15.64 -0.12 4.63
CA ARG A 15 14.81 0.27 5.78
C ARG A 15 13.33 0.43 5.41
N LEU A 16 13.03 0.96 4.23
CA LEU A 16 11.64 1.11 3.77
C LEU A 16 10.95 -0.23 3.58
N LEU A 17 11.67 -1.28 3.18
CA LEU A 17 11.14 -2.64 3.10
C LEU A 17 11.00 -3.26 4.49
N GLN A 18 11.98 -3.06 5.38
CA GLN A 18 11.90 -3.54 6.76
C GLN A 18 10.66 -3.00 7.48
N GLU A 19 10.39 -1.70 7.35
CA GLU A 19 9.20 -1.05 7.93
C GLU A 19 7.88 -1.69 7.48
N GLU A 20 7.82 -2.33 6.29
CA GLU A 20 6.61 -3.00 5.79
C GLU A 20 6.59 -4.53 6.02
N THR A 21 7.63 -5.09 6.64
CA THR A 21 7.81 -6.54 6.79
C THR A 21 8.15 -7.00 8.21
N ASP A 22 8.47 -6.07 9.11
CA ASP A 22 8.86 -6.33 10.51
C ASP A 22 7.65 -6.38 11.47
N TYR A 23 6.48 -6.75 10.96
CA TYR A 23 5.28 -6.92 11.77
C TYR A 23 5.25 -8.29 12.44
N ASP A 24 4.63 -8.35 13.63
CA ASP A 24 4.29 -9.63 14.27
C ASP A 24 3.15 -10.32 13.51
N VAL A 25 3.50 -11.37 12.77
CA VAL A 25 2.56 -12.09 11.92
C VAL A 25 1.42 -12.73 12.72
N GLU A 26 1.70 -13.27 13.91
CA GLU A 26 0.67 -13.94 14.71
C GLU A 26 -0.34 -12.92 15.25
N GLU A 27 0.14 -11.75 15.68
CA GLU A 27 -0.73 -10.65 16.10
C GLU A 27 -1.60 -10.16 14.92
N LEU A 28 -1.00 -10.00 13.73
CA LEU A 28 -1.72 -9.58 12.53
C LEU A 28 -2.82 -10.57 12.16
N GLU A 29 -2.53 -11.88 12.15
CA GLU A 29 -3.52 -12.92 11.83
C GLU A 29 -4.69 -12.90 12.82
N ARG A 30 -4.40 -12.85 14.12
CA ARG A 30 -5.43 -12.74 15.16
C ARG A 30 -6.31 -11.52 14.95
N ARG A 31 -5.71 -10.36 14.69
CA ARG A 31 -6.44 -9.12 14.44
C ARG A 31 -7.32 -9.21 13.19
N VAL A 32 -6.82 -9.84 12.13
CA VAL A 32 -7.60 -10.05 10.90
C VAL A 32 -8.83 -10.90 11.17
N ASP A 33 -8.69 -12.00 11.89
CA ASP A 33 -9.81 -12.88 12.21
C ASP A 33 -10.84 -12.20 13.12
N GLU A 34 -10.40 -11.48 14.15
CA GLU A 34 -11.27 -10.70 15.03
C GLU A 34 -12.04 -9.61 14.27
N ASN A 35 -11.36 -8.89 13.36
CA ASN A 35 -12.00 -7.85 12.59
C ASN A 35 -12.96 -8.41 11.54
N LYS A 36 -12.61 -9.51 10.87
CA LYS A 36 -13.49 -10.19 9.92
C LYS A 36 -14.77 -10.70 10.57
N ALA A 37 -14.70 -11.17 11.81
CA ALA A 37 -15.89 -11.58 12.57
C ALA A 37 -16.87 -10.41 12.84
N ARG A 38 -16.39 -9.16 12.76
CA ARG A 38 -17.18 -7.93 12.96
C ARG A 38 -17.64 -7.29 11.66
N PHE A 39 -17.22 -7.80 10.50
CA PHE A 39 -17.65 -7.27 9.21
C PHE A 39 -19.12 -7.57 8.96
N ASN A 40 -19.80 -6.61 8.35
CA ASN A 40 -21.05 -6.90 7.66
C ASN A 40 -20.78 -7.64 6.34
N GLY A 41 -21.84 -8.13 5.69
CA GLY A 41 -21.70 -8.93 4.46
C GLY A 41 -21.00 -8.19 3.31
N GLU A 42 -21.22 -6.88 3.17
CA GLU A 42 -20.61 -6.06 2.11
C GLU A 42 -19.11 -5.84 2.37
N GLN A 43 -18.73 -5.54 3.62
CA GLN A 43 -17.34 -5.37 4.03
C GLN A 43 -16.55 -6.68 3.85
N LEU A 44 -17.16 -7.81 4.23
CA LEU A 44 -16.55 -9.12 4.03
C LEU A 44 -16.41 -9.47 2.54
N GLY A 45 -17.42 -9.14 1.72
CA GLY A 45 -17.37 -9.29 0.27
C GLY A 45 -16.23 -8.49 -0.35
N ALA A 46 -16.12 -7.20 0.00
CA ALA A 46 -15.03 -6.33 -0.46
C ALA A 46 -13.66 -6.85 -0.01
N PHE A 47 -13.54 -7.28 1.24
CA PHE A 47 -12.30 -7.85 1.77
C PHE A 47 -11.86 -9.09 0.97
N ASN A 48 -12.78 -10.03 0.74
CA ASN A 48 -12.49 -11.26 0.02
C ASN A 48 -12.09 -10.98 -1.44
N GLU A 49 -12.76 -10.04 -2.11
CA GLU A 49 -12.45 -9.67 -3.49
C GLU A 49 -11.04 -9.07 -3.62
N VAL A 50 -10.66 -8.18 -2.70
CA VAL A 50 -9.30 -7.59 -2.68
C VAL A 50 -8.26 -8.67 -2.38
N MET A 51 -8.46 -9.51 -1.36
CA MET A 51 -7.50 -10.56 -1.01
C MET A 51 -7.35 -11.60 -2.13
N ASN A 52 -8.43 -11.92 -2.84
CA ASN A 52 -8.39 -12.77 -4.03
C ASN A 52 -7.57 -12.13 -5.16
N SER A 53 -7.70 -10.83 -5.38
CA SER A 53 -6.88 -10.07 -6.34
C SER A 53 -5.39 -10.12 -5.98
N VAL A 54 -5.06 -9.90 -4.70
CA VAL A 54 -3.68 -9.95 -4.18
C VAL A 54 -3.07 -11.34 -4.36
N ALA A 55 -3.78 -12.39 -3.92
CA ALA A 55 -3.29 -13.77 -3.97
C ALA A 55 -3.05 -14.24 -5.41
N ASN A 56 -3.96 -13.90 -6.33
CA ASN A 56 -3.88 -14.33 -7.73
C ASN A 56 -3.16 -13.31 -8.63
N LYS A 57 -2.62 -12.22 -8.08
CA LYS A 57 -1.89 -11.17 -8.80
C LYS A 57 -2.70 -10.61 -9.98
N LEU A 58 -3.99 -10.38 -9.77
CA LEU A 58 -4.91 -9.96 -10.82
C LEU A 58 -4.75 -8.49 -11.21
N GLY A 59 -4.07 -7.68 -10.39
CA GLY A 59 -3.83 -6.27 -10.66
C GLY A 59 -5.11 -5.41 -10.67
N LYS A 60 -6.17 -5.85 -9.97
CA LYS A 60 -7.44 -5.11 -9.95
C LYS A 60 -7.31 -3.79 -9.20
N MET A 61 -7.85 -2.71 -9.79
CA MET A 61 -8.17 -1.48 -9.09
C MET A 61 -9.57 -1.58 -8.50
N ILE A 62 -9.70 -1.46 -7.17
CA ILE A 62 -10.96 -1.64 -6.46
C ILE A 62 -11.25 -0.39 -5.62
N PHE A 63 -12.41 0.22 -5.84
CA PHE A 63 -12.88 1.38 -5.08
C PHE A 63 -13.88 0.94 -4.01
N ILE A 64 -13.53 1.16 -2.74
CA ILE A 64 -14.45 0.95 -1.62
C ILE A 64 -15.18 2.27 -1.35
N HIS A 65 -16.46 2.33 -1.70
CA HIS A 65 -17.32 3.48 -1.47
C HIS A 65 -18.23 3.24 -0.26
N SER A 66 -18.21 4.16 0.70
CA SER A 66 -19.12 4.12 1.85
C SER A 66 -19.42 5.54 2.32
N ALA A 67 -20.59 5.75 2.94
CA ALA A 67 -20.85 7.01 3.63
C ALA A 67 -19.87 7.20 4.81
N GLY A 68 -19.72 8.44 5.27
CA GLY A 68 -18.89 8.76 6.43
C GLY A 68 -19.30 7.93 7.65
N GLY A 69 -18.32 7.35 8.35
CA GLY A 69 -18.57 6.54 9.55
C GLY A 69 -18.92 5.07 9.30
N CYS A 70 -18.99 4.61 8.04
CA CYS A 70 -19.33 3.20 7.71
C CYS A 70 -18.14 2.23 7.80
N GLY A 71 -17.04 2.61 8.46
CA GLY A 71 -15.91 1.71 8.72
C GLY A 71 -14.98 1.45 7.53
N LYS A 72 -14.91 2.34 6.54
CA LYS A 72 -13.95 2.22 5.42
C LYS A 72 -12.51 2.01 5.92
N THR A 73 -12.05 2.87 6.83
CA THR A 73 -10.73 2.77 7.44
C THR A 73 -10.54 1.45 8.19
N PHE A 74 -11.59 0.94 8.84
CA PHE A 74 -11.56 -0.36 9.51
C PHE A 74 -11.32 -1.52 8.52
N VAL A 75 -11.98 -1.48 7.36
CA VAL A 75 -11.74 -2.44 6.27
C VAL A 75 -10.33 -2.28 5.70
N CYS A 76 -9.88 -1.04 5.44
CA CYS A 76 -8.55 -0.75 4.91
C CYS A 76 -7.42 -1.26 5.83
N ASN A 77 -7.51 -1.01 7.14
CA ASN A 77 -6.51 -1.50 8.10
C ASN A 77 -6.52 -3.03 8.22
N THR A 78 -7.70 -3.64 8.15
CA THR A 78 -7.81 -5.11 8.15
C THR A 78 -7.23 -5.73 6.88
N LEU A 79 -7.43 -5.10 5.72
CA LEU A 79 -6.79 -5.49 4.46
C LEU A 79 -5.27 -5.39 4.55
N ALA A 80 -4.74 -4.27 5.03
CA ALA A 80 -3.30 -4.09 5.22
C ALA A 80 -2.72 -5.19 6.11
N SER A 81 -3.37 -5.43 7.26
CA SER A 81 -3.01 -6.50 8.20
C SER A 81 -2.97 -7.87 7.53
N ALA A 82 -3.96 -8.19 6.72
CA ALA A 82 -4.03 -9.46 6.01
C ALA A 82 -2.96 -9.61 4.93
N VAL A 83 -2.55 -8.52 4.28
CA VAL A 83 -1.43 -8.56 3.32
C VAL A 83 -0.11 -8.74 4.07
N TRP A 84 0.14 -7.98 5.14
CA TRP A 84 1.36 -8.10 5.93
C TRP A 84 1.47 -9.45 6.65
N SER A 85 0.37 -10.05 7.12
CA SER A 85 0.41 -11.38 7.74
C SER A 85 0.88 -12.47 6.76
N ASN A 86 0.55 -12.31 5.48
CA ASN A 86 1.09 -13.14 4.39
C ASN A 86 2.55 -12.81 4.04
N ARG A 87 3.24 -11.97 4.82
CA ARG A 87 4.60 -11.46 4.58
C ARG A 87 4.75 -10.74 3.25
N TYR A 88 3.66 -10.17 2.75
CA TYR A 88 3.65 -9.34 1.56
C TYR A 88 3.74 -7.86 1.94
N VAL A 89 4.24 -7.05 1.02
CA VAL A 89 4.33 -5.60 1.20
C VAL A 89 3.03 -4.94 0.72
N ALA A 90 2.33 -4.26 1.61
CA ALA A 90 1.23 -3.34 1.29
C ALA A 90 1.65 -1.91 1.60
N LEU A 91 1.22 -0.94 0.79
CA LEU A 91 1.44 0.49 1.05
C LEU A 91 0.14 1.15 1.47
N CYS A 92 0.06 1.61 2.71
CA CYS A 92 -1.04 2.44 3.18
C CYS A 92 -0.74 3.92 2.91
N VAL A 93 -1.55 4.55 2.07
CA VAL A 93 -1.40 5.96 1.71
C VAL A 93 -2.69 6.73 1.87
N ALA A 94 -2.57 8.03 2.16
CA ALA A 94 -3.71 8.93 2.17
C ALA A 94 -3.37 10.30 1.59
N SER A 95 -4.40 11.04 1.21
CA SER A 95 -4.25 12.39 0.66
C SER A 95 -3.93 13.42 1.75
N SER A 96 -4.54 13.29 2.93
CA SER A 96 -4.31 14.16 4.09
C SER A 96 -3.46 13.49 5.18
N GLY A 97 -2.76 14.29 5.98
CA GLY A 97 -1.99 13.79 7.12
C GLY A 97 -2.88 13.14 8.19
N ILE A 98 -4.09 13.67 8.40
CA ILE A 98 -5.04 13.13 9.38
C ILE A 98 -5.53 11.75 8.95
N ALA A 99 -5.90 11.58 7.68
CA ALA A 99 -6.31 10.28 7.16
C ALA A 99 -5.14 9.26 7.18
N ALA A 100 -3.92 9.72 6.89
CA ALA A 100 -2.74 8.86 6.99
C ALA A 100 -2.52 8.33 8.42
N LEU A 101 -2.78 9.13 9.46
CA LEU A 101 -2.67 8.69 10.85
C LEU A 101 -3.70 7.63 11.25
N LEU A 102 -4.85 7.60 10.57
CA LEU A 102 -5.89 6.60 10.81
C LEU A 102 -5.60 5.26 10.11
N LEU A 103 -4.74 5.28 9.09
CA LEU A 103 -4.23 4.09 8.45
C LEU A 103 -3.02 3.56 9.20
N GLU A 104 -3.00 2.26 9.46
CA GLU A 104 -1.82 1.62 10.02
C GLU A 104 -0.67 1.66 9.00
N GLY A 105 0.55 1.97 9.46
CA GLY A 105 1.68 2.23 8.56
C GLY A 105 1.46 3.43 7.62
N GLY A 106 0.38 4.18 7.81
CA GLY A 106 -0.09 5.18 6.87
C GLY A 106 0.88 6.33 6.68
N ARG A 107 1.09 6.71 5.42
CA ARG A 107 1.81 7.93 5.05
C ARG A 107 0.98 8.75 4.08
N THR A 108 1.25 10.03 4.01
CA THR A 108 0.68 10.83 2.93
C THR A 108 1.27 10.40 1.59
N ALA A 109 0.47 10.42 0.52
CA ALA A 109 0.93 10.05 -0.83
C ALA A 109 2.17 10.87 -1.24
N HIS A 110 2.22 12.15 -0.88
CA HIS A 110 3.37 13.02 -1.15
C HIS A 110 4.67 12.51 -0.49
N LEU A 111 4.62 12.07 0.77
CA LEU A 111 5.79 11.53 1.47
C LEU A 111 6.17 10.15 0.94
N ARG A 112 5.17 9.31 0.64
CA ARG A 112 5.43 7.92 0.24
C ARG A 112 6.04 7.83 -1.15
N PHE A 113 5.53 8.61 -2.10
CA PHE A 113 5.96 8.56 -3.50
C PHE A 113 6.92 9.69 -3.88
N THR A 114 7.27 10.57 -2.94
CA THR A 114 8.15 11.72 -3.18
C THR A 114 7.63 12.61 -4.33
N ILE A 115 6.32 12.86 -4.35
CA ILE A 115 5.68 13.70 -5.38
C ILE A 115 6.07 15.16 -5.11
N PRO A 116 6.63 15.90 -6.09
CA PRO A 116 6.96 17.32 -5.92
C PRO A 116 5.71 18.18 -5.64
N ILE A 117 5.87 19.22 -4.81
CA ILE A 117 4.82 20.23 -4.56
C ILE A 117 5.26 21.56 -5.20
N PRO A 118 4.44 22.21 -6.05
CA PRO A 118 3.07 21.83 -6.43
C PRO A 118 3.03 20.67 -7.43
N ALA A 119 2.09 19.74 -7.22
CA ALA A 119 1.81 18.64 -8.13
C ALA A 119 1.03 19.18 -9.34
N LEU A 120 1.76 19.61 -10.37
CA LEU A 120 1.21 19.96 -11.68
C LEU A 120 0.83 18.69 -12.46
N ASP A 121 -0.07 18.78 -13.44
CA ASP A 121 -0.58 17.70 -14.32
C ASP A 121 0.50 16.82 -15.00
N THR A 122 1.77 17.22 -14.93
CA THR A 122 2.94 16.54 -15.52
C THR A 122 3.94 16.03 -14.48
N SER A 123 3.57 16.06 -13.19
CA SER A 123 4.48 15.70 -12.10
C SER A 123 4.65 14.19 -12.00
N ILE A 124 5.62 13.67 -12.75
CA ILE A 124 6.05 12.28 -12.66
C ILE A 124 6.91 12.13 -11.41
N ALA A 125 6.58 11.17 -10.53
CA ALA A 125 7.44 10.81 -9.43
C ALA A 125 8.80 10.37 -9.98
N ASN A 126 9.86 11.16 -9.74
CA ASN A 126 11.19 10.90 -10.29
C ASN A 126 11.92 9.82 -9.48
N ILE A 127 11.35 8.61 -9.46
CA ILE A 127 11.88 7.46 -8.73
C ILE A 127 13.08 6.93 -9.50
N LYS A 128 14.28 7.30 -9.04
CA LYS A 128 15.52 6.80 -9.60
C LYS A 128 15.60 5.29 -9.42
N ARG A 129 16.03 4.59 -10.49
CA ARG A 129 16.36 3.15 -10.42
C ARG A 129 17.42 2.92 -9.34
N ARG A 130 17.34 1.78 -8.65
CA ARG A 130 18.28 1.36 -7.59
C ARG A 130 18.24 2.22 -6.32
N THR A 131 17.08 2.82 -6.02
CA THR A 131 16.79 3.43 -4.72
C THR A 131 16.03 2.44 -3.82
N GLN A 132 16.06 2.66 -2.51
CA GLN A 132 15.24 1.91 -1.55
C GLN A 132 13.75 1.98 -1.91
N LEU A 133 13.25 3.15 -2.34
CA LEU A 133 11.89 3.34 -2.81
C LEU A 133 11.58 2.50 -4.06
N SER A 134 12.49 2.45 -5.04
CA SER A 134 12.29 1.61 -6.24
C SER A 134 12.19 0.12 -5.90
N GLN A 135 13.01 -0.36 -4.95
CA GLN A 135 12.93 -1.75 -4.49
C GLN A 135 11.65 -2.03 -3.71
N LEU A 136 11.23 -1.10 -2.86
CA LEU A 136 9.96 -1.16 -2.14
C LEU A 136 8.77 -1.31 -3.11
N LEU A 137 8.71 -0.45 -4.12
CA LEU A 137 7.64 -0.48 -5.12
C LEU A 137 7.64 -1.78 -5.91
N LEU A 138 8.81 -2.32 -6.27
CA LEU A 138 8.91 -3.62 -6.96
C LEU A 138 8.44 -4.80 -6.10
N GLN A 139 8.55 -4.72 -4.77
CA GLN A 139 8.07 -5.77 -3.86
C GLN A 139 6.60 -5.58 -3.43
N THR A 140 6.03 -4.40 -3.67
CA THR A 140 4.66 -4.07 -3.26
C THR A 140 3.64 -4.95 -3.97
N LYS A 141 2.70 -5.52 -3.21
CA LYS A 141 1.58 -6.33 -3.70
C LYS A 141 0.27 -5.58 -3.80
N GLY A 142 0.15 -4.46 -3.09
CA GLY A 142 -1.03 -3.60 -3.15
C GLY A 142 -0.78 -2.24 -2.54
N VAL A 143 -1.51 -1.25 -3.04
CA VAL A 143 -1.56 0.10 -2.48
C VAL A 143 -2.99 0.32 -1.98
N ILE A 144 -3.13 0.66 -0.71
CA ILE A 144 -4.40 0.99 -0.07
C ILE A 144 -4.42 2.50 0.10
N TRP A 145 -5.32 3.17 -0.60
CA TRP A 145 -5.38 4.63 -0.63
C TRP A 145 -6.69 5.16 -0.01
N ASP A 146 -6.57 5.95 1.07
CA ASP A 146 -7.69 6.70 1.64
C ASP A 146 -7.78 8.17 1.16
N GLU A 147 -9.01 8.67 1.01
CA GLU A 147 -9.29 10.02 0.46
C GLU A 147 -8.78 10.27 -0.97
N VAL A 148 -8.80 9.25 -1.84
CA VAL A 148 -8.47 9.36 -3.27
C VAL A 148 -9.12 10.56 -3.99
N PRO A 149 -10.43 10.85 -3.86
CA PRO A 149 -11.06 11.94 -4.61
C PRO A 149 -10.70 13.36 -4.11
N MET A 150 -9.93 13.49 -3.03
CA MET A 150 -9.45 14.80 -2.56
C MET A 150 -8.09 15.19 -3.16
N GLN A 151 -7.47 14.32 -3.96
CA GLN A 151 -6.38 14.72 -4.85
C GLN A 151 -7.01 15.12 -6.19
N HIS A 152 -6.58 16.25 -6.76
CA HIS A 152 -6.85 16.54 -8.17
C HIS A 152 -6.49 15.28 -9.01
N ASN A 153 -7.30 14.95 -10.02
CA ASN A 153 -7.22 13.72 -10.85
C ASN A 153 -5.79 13.26 -11.22
N ASN A 154 -4.84 14.19 -11.28
CA ASN A 154 -3.44 14.05 -11.63
C ASN A 154 -2.61 13.05 -10.79
N ALA A 155 -2.95 12.82 -9.52
CA ALA A 155 -2.10 11.99 -8.65
C ALA A 155 -2.26 10.48 -8.92
N ILE A 156 -3.43 10.06 -9.38
CA ILE A 156 -3.74 8.65 -9.71
C ILE A 156 -3.05 8.28 -11.02
N ASP A 157 -3.14 9.14 -12.05
CA ASP A 157 -2.52 8.94 -13.37
C ASP A 157 -0.97 8.90 -13.32
N SER A 158 -0.36 9.43 -12.25
CA SER A 158 1.09 9.40 -12.05
C SER A 158 1.62 8.08 -11.45
N MET A 159 0.72 7.18 -11.02
CA MET A 159 1.06 5.88 -10.40
C MET A 159 0.81 4.67 -11.30
N ASP A 160 0.07 4.82 -12.39
CA ASP A 160 -0.06 3.82 -13.47
C ASP A 160 1.24 3.72 -14.30
#